data_AF-A0A8T2TZ70-F1
#
_entry.id   AF-A0A8T2TZ70-F1
#
_cell.length_a   1.000
_cell.length_b   1.000
_cell.length_c   1.000
_cell.angle_alpha   90.00
_cell.angle_beta   90.00
_cell.angle_gamma   90.00
#
_symmetry.space_group_name_H-M   'P 1'
#
loop_
_entity.id
_entity.type
_entity.pdbx_description
1 polymer ?
#
loop_
_entity_poly.entity_id
_entity_poly.type
_entity_poly.pdbx_seq_one_letter_code
_entity_poly.pdbx_strand_id
1 'polypeptide(L)'
;MVLAGGKLEVMDLHTDAFLKEWRTRLQVAKRHLQSYKDKYIRRNNAQGQPELFTKGDLMLLSAQNISLPINLMPKFGHRWYGPYKILEEYNGVTFKLELPPEVKIHNAFHFLRAQTFLSGYTFWVPSTTAQAPRTTT
;
A
#
# COMPACT_ATOMS: atom_id res chain seq x y z
N MET A 1 -66.20 -12.08 -23.62
CA MET A 1 -65.68 -13.36 -23.11
C MET A 1 -64.25 -13.50 -23.64
N VAL A 2 -63.28 -13.69 -22.74
CA VAL A 2 -61.85 -13.35 -22.90
C VAL A 2 -61.16 -14.18 -23.98
N LEU A 3 -60.57 -13.53 -24.98
CA LEU A 3 -59.60 -14.15 -25.88
C LEU A 3 -58.24 -14.14 -25.17
N ALA A 4 -57.90 -15.29 -24.58
CA ALA A 4 -56.63 -15.52 -23.91
C ALA A 4 -55.48 -15.37 -24.93
N GLY A 5 -54.65 -14.35 -24.74
CA GLY A 5 -53.36 -14.22 -25.39
C GLY A 5 -52.44 -15.35 -24.93
N GLY A 6 -52.51 -16.48 -25.64
CA GLY A 6 -51.58 -17.59 -25.48
C GLY A 6 -50.18 -17.15 -25.88
N LYS A 7 -49.38 -16.76 -24.90
CA LYS A 7 -47.92 -16.65 -25.03
C LYS A 7 -47.43 -18.05 -25.41
N LEU A 8 -46.97 -18.21 -26.65
CA LEU A 8 -46.26 -19.40 -27.11
C LEU A 8 -44.95 -19.49 -26.33
N GLU A 9 -44.97 -20.15 -25.18
CA GLU A 9 -43.77 -20.67 -24.54
C GLU A 9 -43.31 -21.87 -25.34
N VAL A 10 -42.63 -21.58 -26.45
CA VAL A 10 -41.74 -22.54 -27.08
C VAL A 10 -40.57 -22.69 -26.13
N MET A 11 -40.65 -23.70 -25.27
CA MET A 11 -39.59 -24.06 -24.31
C MET A 11 -38.43 -24.67 -25.10
N ASP A 12 -37.66 -23.79 -25.74
CA ASP A 12 -36.44 -24.18 -26.43
C ASP A 12 -35.39 -24.55 -25.38
N LEU A 13 -35.33 -25.86 -25.12
CA LEU A 13 -34.47 -26.51 -24.13
C LEU A 13 -33.00 -26.08 -24.28
N HIS A 14 -32.58 -25.74 -25.51
CA HIS A 14 -31.23 -25.26 -25.79
C HIS A 14 -30.99 -23.84 -25.28
N THR A 15 -31.95 -22.93 -25.52
CA THR A 15 -31.89 -21.54 -25.06
C THR A 15 -31.92 -21.47 -23.53
N ASP A 16 -32.75 -22.27 -22.86
CA ASP A 16 -32.81 -22.31 -21.40
C ASP A 16 -31.54 -22.88 -20.77
N ALA A 17 -30.95 -23.92 -21.36
CA ALA A 17 -29.68 -24.49 -20.93
C ALA A 17 -28.55 -23.46 -21.05
N PHE A 18 -28.47 -22.74 -22.18
CA PHE A 18 -27.49 -21.68 -22.39
C PHE A 18 -27.62 -20.54 -21.39
N LEU A 19 -28.84 -20.04 -21.15
CA LEU A 19 -29.08 -18.96 -20.18
C LEU A 19 -28.74 -19.39 -18.74
N LYS A 20 -29.03 -20.64 -18.38
CA LYS A 20 -28.66 -21.21 -17.07
C LYS A 20 -27.15 -21.29 -16.92
N GLU A 21 -26.44 -21.76 -17.93
CA GLU A 21 -24.98 -21.82 -17.93
C GLU A 21 -24.36 -20.42 -17.83
N TRP A 22 -24.86 -19.47 -18.62
CA TRP A 22 -24.36 -18.09 -18.62
C TRP A 22 -24.55 -17.40 -17.26
N ARG A 23 -25.73 -17.54 -16.64
CA ARG A 23 -25.99 -17.05 -15.28
C ARG A 23 -25.03 -17.69 -14.27
N THR A 24 -24.78 -18.98 -14.38
CA THR A 24 -23.86 -19.70 -13.50
C THR A 24 -22.44 -19.15 -13.62
N ARG A 25 -21.94 -19.00 -14.86
CA ARG A 25 -20.61 -18.45 -15.14
C ARG A 25 -20.49 -17.00 -14.63
N LEU A 26 -21.50 -16.16 -14.84
CA LEU A 26 -21.52 -14.80 -14.31
C LEU A 26 -21.51 -14.76 -12.77
N GLN A 27 -22.26 -15.64 -12.11
CA GLN A 27 -22.26 -15.71 -10.66
C GLN A 27 -20.87 -16.11 -10.13
N VAL A 28 -20.22 -17.08 -10.76
CA VAL A 28 -18.86 -17.50 -10.40
C VAL A 28 -17.88 -16.34 -10.58
N ALA A 29 -17.91 -15.63 -11.71
CA ALA A 29 -17.06 -14.47 -11.95
C ALA A 29 -17.26 -13.36 -10.90
N LYS A 30 -18.51 -13.06 -10.54
CA LYS A 30 -18.84 -12.09 -9.48
C LYS A 30 -18.29 -12.53 -8.12
N ARG A 31 -18.44 -13.80 -7.76
CA ARG A 31 -17.90 -14.35 -6.50
C ARG A 31 -16.38 -14.25 -6.44
N HIS A 32 -15.69 -14.55 -7.54
CA HIS A 32 -14.24 -14.38 -7.60
C HIS A 32 -13.86 -12.92 -7.35
N LEU A 33 -14.48 -11.98 -8.06
CA LEU A 33 -14.21 -10.54 -7.87
C LEU A 33 -14.43 -10.11 -6.42
N GLN A 34 -15.53 -10.54 -5.81
CA GLN A 34 -15.83 -10.28 -4.39
C GLN A 34 -14.72 -10.84 -3.49
N SER A 35 -14.35 -12.11 -3.68
CA SER A 35 -13.33 -12.78 -2.87
C SER A 35 -11.96 -12.11 -2.98
N TYR A 36 -11.59 -11.60 -4.17
CA TYR A 36 -10.33 -10.88 -4.36
C TYR A 36 -10.36 -9.53 -3.65
N LYS A 37 -11.48 -8.81 -3.70
CA LYS A 37 -11.67 -7.56 -2.95
C LYS A 37 -11.58 -7.80 -1.45
N ASP A 38 -12.26 -8.82 -0.93
CA ASP A 38 -12.25 -9.14 0.49
C ASP A 38 -10.84 -9.53 0.97
N LYS A 39 -10.12 -10.32 0.17
CA LYS A 39 -8.71 -10.66 0.45
C LYS A 39 -7.81 -9.43 0.49
N TYR A 40 -8.00 -8.48 -0.43
CA TYR A 40 -7.25 -7.23 -0.47
C TYR A 40 -7.52 -6.39 0.78
N ILE A 41 -8.79 -6.18 1.14
CA ILE A 41 -9.20 -5.41 2.33
C ILE A 41 -8.62 -6.05 3.59
N ARG A 42 -8.76 -7.37 3.75
CA ARG A 42 -8.21 -8.09 4.93
C ARG A 42 -6.70 -7.94 5.04
N ARG A 43 -5.97 -8.06 3.93
CA ARG A 43 -4.50 -7.90 3.92
C ARG A 43 -4.09 -6.48 4.31
N ASN A 44 -4.81 -5.47 3.83
CA ASN A 44 -4.52 -4.07 4.12
C ASN A 44 -4.85 -3.72 5.59
N ASN A 45 -5.99 -4.20 6.09
CA ASN A 45 -6.39 -3.99 7.48
C ASN A 45 -5.49 -4.75 8.48
N ALA A 46 -4.90 -5.88 8.07
CA ALA A 46 -3.97 -6.65 8.91
C ALA A 46 -2.61 -5.97 9.11
N GLN A 47 -2.26 -4.94 8.33
CA GLN A 47 -0.95 -4.29 8.38
C GLN A 47 -0.77 -3.29 9.54
N GLY A 48 -1.78 -3.11 10.40
CA GLY A 48 -1.62 -2.43 11.69
C GLY A 48 -2.73 -1.44 12.00
N GLN A 49 -2.76 -0.99 13.25
CA GLN A 49 -3.59 0.14 13.68
C GLN A 49 -2.76 1.42 13.56
N PRO A 50 -3.35 2.52 13.06
CA PRO A 50 -2.64 3.79 12.97
C PRO A 50 -2.33 4.42 14.35
N GLU A 51 -3.01 3.98 15.40
CA GLU A 51 -2.89 4.46 16.79
C GLU A 51 -1.48 4.28 17.41
N LEU A 52 -0.56 3.60 16.71
CA LEU A 52 0.81 3.36 17.15
C LEU A 52 1.78 4.53 16.91
N PHE A 53 1.32 5.63 16.31
CA PHE A 53 2.17 6.75 15.91
C PHE A 53 1.66 8.06 16.48
N THR A 54 2.49 8.73 17.28
CA THR A 54 2.19 10.07 17.81
C THR A 54 3.12 11.11 17.18
N LYS A 55 2.67 12.36 17.13
CA LYS A 55 3.54 13.49 16.79
C LYS A 55 4.81 13.47 17.65
N GLY A 56 5.97 13.51 17.01
CA GLY A 56 7.27 13.46 17.65
C GLY A 56 7.94 12.08 17.60
N ASP A 57 7.22 11.01 17.30
CA ASP A 57 7.80 9.68 17.13
C ASP A 57 8.66 9.60 15.87
N LEU A 58 9.58 8.63 15.90
CA LEU A 58 10.44 8.29 14.77
C LEU A 58 9.87 7.10 14.02
N MET A 59 9.87 7.21 12.70
CA MET A 59 9.24 6.24 11.83
C MET A 59 10.09 5.98 10.60
N LEU A 60 10.20 4.71 10.24
CA LEU A 60 10.85 4.27 9.01
C LEU A 60 9.88 4.35 7.84
N LEU A 61 10.30 4.98 6.74
CA LEU A 61 9.49 5.09 5.52
C LEU A 61 9.82 3.95 4.54
N SER A 62 8.79 3.31 3.98
CA SER A 62 8.96 2.26 2.98
C SER A 62 9.47 2.79 1.64
N ALA A 63 10.41 2.09 1.05
CA ALA A 63 10.93 2.34 -0.30
C ALA A 63 9.96 2.00 -1.44
N GLN A 64 8.86 1.28 -1.14
CA GLN A 64 7.99 0.75 -2.19
C GLN A 64 7.32 1.88 -2.97
N ASN A 65 7.56 1.91 -4.28
CA ASN A 65 7.01 2.90 -5.22
C ASN A 65 7.40 4.35 -4.89
N ILE A 66 8.52 4.57 -4.22
CA ILE A 66 9.04 5.89 -3.88
C ILE A 66 10.50 5.99 -4.35
N SER A 67 10.82 7.00 -5.16
CA SER A 67 12.19 7.26 -5.61
C SER A 67 12.86 8.24 -4.64
N LEU A 68 13.55 7.70 -3.65
CA LEU A 68 14.37 8.49 -2.73
C LEU A 68 15.71 8.83 -3.42
N PRO A 69 16.31 9.99 -3.13
CA PRO A 69 17.52 10.52 -3.81
C PRO A 69 18.79 9.72 -3.56
N ILE A 70 18.68 8.52 -2.97
CA ILE A 70 19.78 7.61 -2.76
C ILE A 70 20.12 6.96 -4.11
N ASN A 71 21.32 7.25 -4.61
CA ASN A 71 21.91 6.71 -5.85
C ASN A 71 22.24 5.21 -5.75
N LEU A 72 21.29 4.38 -5.28
CA LEU A 72 21.39 2.93 -5.35
C LEU A 72 20.44 2.42 -6.44
N MET A 73 20.89 1.41 -7.18
CA MET A 73 20.00 0.72 -8.12
C MET A 73 18.80 0.15 -7.34
N PRO A 74 17.59 0.06 -7.94
CA PRO A 74 16.39 -0.43 -7.26
C PRO A 74 16.56 -1.80 -6.57
N LYS A 75 17.47 -2.65 -7.08
CA LYS A 75 17.81 -3.96 -6.52
C LYS A 75 18.64 -3.89 -5.23
N PHE A 76 19.41 -2.82 -5.04
CA PHE A 76 20.28 -2.60 -3.88
C PHE A 76 19.76 -1.52 -2.93
N GLY A 77 18.64 -0.88 -3.25
CA GLY A 77 17.99 0.08 -2.36
C GLY A 77 17.57 -0.55 -1.04
N HIS A 78 17.65 0.22 0.04
CA HIS A 78 17.12 -0.22 1.33
C HIS A 78 15.60 -0.36 1.24
N ARG A 79 15.03 -1.36 1.93
CA ARG A 79 13.56 -1.53 2.00
C ARG A 79 12.89 -0.41 2.81
N TRP A 80 13.61 0.10 3.81
CA TRP A 80 13.18 1.12 4.75
C TRP A 80 14.23 2.21 4.80
N TYR A 81 13.78 3.46 4.80
CA TYR A 81 14.64 4.63 4.83
C TYR A 81 14.33 5.49 6.02
N GLY A 82 15.40 5.91 6.69
CA GLY A 82 15.46 6.97 7.69
C GLY A 82 14.54 6.78 8.90
N PRO A 83 14.99 7.00 10.14
CA PRO A 83 14.05 7.43 11.16
C PRO A 83 13.65 8.87 10.83
N TYR A 84 12.47 9.07 10.26
CA TYR A 84 11.90 10.39 10.04
C TYR A 84 10.95 10.75 11.18
N LYS A 85 11.01 12.00 11.61
CA LYS A 85 10.16 12.50 12.69
C LYS A 85 8.76 12.82 12.16
N ILE A 86 7.74 12.41 12.91
CA ILE A 86 6.35 12.79 12.63
C ILE A 86 6.12 14.22 13.11
N LEU A 87 5.80 15.11 12.18
CA LEU A 87 5.50 16.52 12.43
C LEU A 87 4.03 16.73 12.79
N GLU A 88 3.13 16.10 12.05
CA GLU A 88 1.68 16.27 12.15
C GLU A 88 0.98 14.97 11.74
N GLU A 89 -0.21 14.75 12.31
CA GLU A 89 -1.11 13.67 11.94
C GLU A 89 -2.35 14.25 11.24
N TYR A 90 -2.74 13.62 10.14
CA TYR A 90 -3.92 13.94 9.34
C TYR A 90 -4.87 12.75 9.35
N ASN A 91 -6.11 13.01 9.75
CA ASN A 91 -7.24 12.07 9.69
C ASN A 91 -6.99 10.71 10.38
N GLY A 92 -6.08 10.64 11.35
CA GLY A 92 -5.82 9.39 12.06
C GLY A 92 -5.07 8.33 11.24
N VAL A 93 -4.63 8.61 10.01
CA VAL A 93 -4.06 7.58 9.10
C VAL A 93 -2.90 8.07 8.25
N THR A 94 -2.75 9.38 8.09
CA THR A 94 -1.72 9.99 7.26
C THR A 94 -0.84 10.87 8.12
N PHE A 95 0.47 10.67 8.06
CA PHE A 95 1.43 11.40 8.86
C PHE A 95 2.31 12.28 7.98
N LYS A 96 2.54 13.51 8.42
CA LYS A 96 3.53 14.41 7.83
C LYS A 96 4.89 14.15 8.44
N LEU A 97 5.88 13.90 7.60
CA LEU A 97 7.24 13.59 8.02
C LEU A 97 8.19 14.75 7.78
N GLU A 98 9.18 14.85 8.66
CA GLU A 98 10.33 15.71 8.48
C GLU A 98 11.31 15.05 7.51
N LEU A 99 11.08 15.25 6.21
CA LEU A 99 12.00 14.79 5.18
C LEU A 99 13.15 15.77 4.98
N PRO A 100 14.38 15.30 4.71
CA PRO A 100 15.48 16.14 4.28
C PRO A 100 15.13 16.92 3.01
N PRO A 101 15.62 18.16 2.85
CA PRO A 101 15.31 19.01 1.70
C PRO A 101 15.79 18.44 0.36
N GLU A 102 16.72 17.49 0.39
CA GLU A 102 17.22 16.76 -0.79
C GLU A 102 16.14 15.85 -1.40
N VAL A 103 15.15 15.43 -0.61
CA VAL A 103 14.08 14.53 -1.02
C VAL A 103 12.93 15.34 -1.64
N LYS A 104 12.81 15.29 -2.96
CA LYS A 104 11.73 15.97 -3.72
C LYS A 104 10.42 15.16 -3.76
N ILE A 105 10.00 14.60 -2.62
CA ILE A 105 8.80 13.78 -2.51
C ILE A 105 7.86 14.45 -1.51
N HIS A 106 6.54 14.30 -1.72
CA HIS A 106 5.56 14.77 -0.76
C HIS A 106 5.81 14.18 0.63
N ASN A 107 5.72 15.02 1.65
CA ASN A 107 6.01 14.66 3.04
C ASN A 107 4.84 14.01 3.78
N ALA A 108 3.69 13.80 3.13
CA ALA A 108 2.51 13.17 3.73
C ALA A 108 2.41 11.70 3.31
N PHE A 109 2.42 10.78 4.28
CA PHE A 109 2.40 9.34 4.04
C PHE A 109 1.37 8.62 4.88
N HIS A 110 0.71 7.63 4.29
CA HIS A 110 -0.22 6.75 5.00
C HIS A 110 0.54 5.77 5.92
N PHE A 111 -0.02 5.45 7.09
CA PHE A 111 0.60 4.60 8.12
C PHE A 111 1.02 3.20 7.61
N LEU A 112 0.40 2.70 6.55
CA LEU A 112 0.77 1.42 5.92
C LEU A 112 2.13 1.44 5.23
N ARG A 113 2.63 2.63 4.88
CA ARG A 113 3.97 2.82 4.30
C ARG A 113 5.03 3.07 5.36
N ALA A 114 4.69 2.83 6.61
CA ALA A 114 5.46 3.23 7.76
C ALA A 114 5.69 2.05 8.70
N GLN A 115 6.87 2.04 9.33
CA GLN A 115 7.21 1.09 10.38
C GLN A 115 7.76 1.84 11.59
N THR A 116 7.34 1.44 12.79
CA THR A 116 7.80 2.02 14.05
C THR A 116 9.31 1.82 14.21
N PHE A 117 10.03 2.90 14.51
CA PHE A 117 11.45 2.83 14.81
C PHE A 117 11.65 2.60 16.31
N LEU A 118 12.00 1.37 16.71
CA LEU A 118 12.36 1.08 18.11
C LEU A 118 13.77 1.63 18.35
N SER A 119 13.88 2.63 19.21
CA SER A 119 15.11 3.41 19.52
C SER A 119 16.28 2.59 20.11
N GLY A 120 16.15 1.26 20.26
CA GLY A 120 17.22 0.37 20.68
C GLY A 120 18.15 -0.12 19.56
N TYR A 121 17.85 0.17 18.29
CA TYR A 121 18.73 -0.15 17.16
C TYR A 121 19.59 1.05 16.78
N THR A 122 20.86 1.07 17.20
CA THR A 122 21.86 1.96 16.62
C THR A 122 22.17 1.48 15.21
N PHE A 123 21.62 2.15 14.20
CA PHE A 123 22.11 1.99 12.83
C PHE A 123 23.58 2.43 12.83
N TRP A 124 24.48 1.53 12.50
CA TRP A 124 25.90 1.84 12.32
C TRP A 124 26.01 2.84 11.17
N VAL A 125 26.13 4.13 11.50
CA VAL A 125 26.53 5.17 10.56
C VAL A 125 28.06 5.06 10.50
N PRO A 126 28.68 4.67 9.36
CA PRO A 126 30.10 4.87 9.22
C PRO A 126 30.35 6.36 9.34
N SER A 127 31.01 6.79 10.43
CA SER A 127 31.55 8.13 10.51
C SER A 127 32.50 8.29 9.33
N THR A 128 32.06 9.04 8.33
CA THR A 128 32.96 9.60 7.35
C THR A 128 33.73 10.68 8.09
N THR A 129 34.71 10.26 8.89
CA THR A 129 35.77 11.12 9.37
C THR A 129 36.53 11.51 8.11
N ALA A 130 36.20 12.70 7.59
CA ALA A 130 37.03 13.39 6.63
C ALA A 130 38.45 13.42 7.19
N GLN A 131 39.34 12.64 6.58
CA GLN A 131 40.75 12.61 6.96
C GLN A 131 41.33 13.95 6.53
N ALA A 132 41.71 14.77 7.52
CA ALA A 132 42.35 16.06 7.27
C ALA A 132 43.55 15.90 6.33
N PRO A 133 43.80 16.85 5.41
CA PRO A 133 44.93 16.74 4.49
C PRO A 133 46.24 16.75 5.29
N ARG A 134 47.07 15.72 5.07
CA ARG A 134 48.44 15.69 5.59
C ARG A 134 49.22 16.82 4.94
N THR A 135 49.57 17.83 5.72
CA THR A 135 50.49 18.90 5.30
C THR A 135 51.82 18.27 4.93
N THR A 136 52.23 18.50 3.68
CA THR A 136 53.58 18.21 3.19
C THR A 136 54.38 19.48 3.36
N THR A 137 55.47 19.43 4.15
CA THR A 137 56.75 20.16 4.03
C THR A 137 57.56 19.89 5.29
#